data_AF-A0A9P8IBS4-F1
#
_entry.id   AF-A0A9P8IBS4-F1
#
_cell.length_a   1.000
_cell.length_b   1.000
_cell.length_c   1.000
_cell.angle_alpha   90.00
_cell.angle_beta   90.00
_cell.angle_gamma   90.00
#
_symmetry.space_group_name_H-M   'P 1'
#
loop_
_entity.id
_entity.type
_entity.pdbx_description
1 polymer ?
#
loop_
_entity_poly.entity_id
_entity_poly.type
_entity_poly.pdbx_seq_one_letter_code
_entity_poly.pdbx_strand_id
1 'polypeptide(L)'
;MSGWWNDFSKNLATDLAPLISLLGEAPTKQYLSECLTPTDMVIFAMAPLGILTAVVSVIRVCGTPSLRAFIGRAQEGGGNAEAELCSSTSRDVCELYNNGGIARVFGRPKLLEIVHDAEASNESFYQSAQGAATAGIYPFKDYIRTPRGQQEWEERPAEVMFTIRRRKRSLKSTENGNASSPSTRFAPNPNLSLNVGIKSRSEAWFIIAAVLGFTLQTAVLAWAALARYAFRLIRGGSRDVYAVSMTVVGTVFLCSGMTLCAFLVERSTKERLFERKLDSKPESRMYWIQPGNQVIGDQVFDSFAYTDRENASIKYTTSWKESEPPHVAWVWGAVVSTMVGFVLQFLGLRACHSSVSVAQLGAMLVMSVVRAALRTERLRKEDNIMADHPDFYQGHELDWLALELGNKCKWQVFSSEIYHPEQSSEGGAT
;
A
#
# COMPACT_ATOMS: atom_id res chain seq x y z
N MET A 1 33.09 29.16 -18.86
CA MET A 1 32.24 28.22 -18.09
C MET A 1 31.38 28.88 -17.01
N SER A 2 31.80 29.98 -16.36
CA SER A 2 31.01 30.67 -15.31
C SER A 2 29.68 31.30 -15.78
N GLY A 3 29.54 31.66 -17.06
CA GLY A 3 28.31 32.21 -17.64
C GLY A 3 27.15 31.22 -17.65
N TRP A 4 27.37 30.02 -18.21
CA TRP A 4 26.36 28.97 -18.30
C TRP A 4 25.75 28.60 -16.94
N TRP A 5 26.60 28.45 -15.93
CA TRP A 5 26.22 28.19 -14.55
C TRP A 5 25.33 29.30 -13.95
N ASN A 6 25.58 30.55 -14.30
CA ASN A 6 24.79 31.68 -13.81
C ASN A 6 23.43 31.78 -14.49
N ASP A 7 23.37 31.49 -15.79
CA ASP A 7 22.13 31.54 -16.58
C ASP A 7 21.19 30.39 -16.21
N PHE A 8 21.72 29.17 -16.05
CA PHE A 8 20.94 28.04 -15.54
C PHE A 8 20.33 28.32 -14.17
N SER A 9 21.09 28.95 -13.24
CA SER A 9 20.54 29.29 -11.92
C SER A 9 19.46 30.38 -11.97
N LYS A 10 19.52 31.31 -12.92
CA LYS A 10 18.50 32.35 -13.09
C LYS A 10 17.21 31.77 -13.67
N ASN A 11 17.32 30.76 -14.53
CA ASN A 11 16.20 30.12 -15.23
C ASN A 11 15.73 28.80 -14.57
N LEU A 12 16.40 28.37 -13.49
CA LEU A 12 16.14 27.13 -12.74
C LEU A 12 14.64 26.86 -12.53
N ALA A 13 13.88 27.86 -12.09
CA ALA A 13 12.46 27.70 -11.80
C ALA A 13 11.62 27.44 -13.07
N THR A 14 11.96 28.09 -14.19
CA THR A 14 11.24 27.98 -15.46
C THR A 14 11.63 26.70 -16.21
N ASP A 15 12.91 26.34 -16.19
CA ASP A 15 13.45 25.19 -16.93
C ASP A 15 13.06 23.84 -16.29
N LEU A 16 12.65 23.84 -15.01
CA LEU A 16 12.25 22.64 -14.27
C LEU A 16 10.76 22.42 -14.16
N ALA A 17 9.94 23.40 -14.54
CA ALA A 17 8.49 23.28 -14.48
C ALA A 17 7.97 22.02 -15.21
N PRO A 18 8.49 21.63 -16.39
CA PRO A 18 8.06 20.39 -17.05
C PRO A 18 8.44 19.13 -16.28
N LEU A 19 9.63 19.08 -15.68
CA LEU A 19 10.11 17.91 -14.92
C LEU A 19 9.32 17.74 -13.61
N ILE A 20 9.05 18.85 -12.92
CA ILE A 20 8.23 18.86 -11.70
C ILE A 20 6.78 18.50 -12.04
N SER A 21 6.25 18.95 -13.18
CA SER A 21 4.90 18.56 -13.62
C SER A 21 4.80 17.08 -13.96
N LEU A 22 5.81 16.50 -14.61
CA LEU A 22 5.79 15.11 -15.03
C LEU A 22 6.02 14.14 -13.87
N LEU A 23 6.98 14.44 -13.00
CA LEU A 23 7.43 13.52 -11.96
C LEU A 23 6.84 13.85 -10.57
N GLY A 24 6.27 15.04 -10.40
CA GLY A 24 5.91 15.56 -9.09
C GLY A 24 4.57 15.09 -8.56
N GLU A 25 3.49 15.15 -9.33
CA GLU A 25 2.15 14.89 -8.78
C GLU A 25 1.79 13.40 -8.78
N ALA A 26 1.66 12.78 -9.94
CA ALA A 26 1.16 11.41 -10.05
C ALA A 26 2.07 10.38 -9.32
N PRO A 27 3.41 10.40 -9.51
CA PRO A 27 4.30 9.47 -8.82
C PRO A 27 4.28 9.65 -7.29
N THR A 28 4.14 10.89 -6.79
CA THR A 28 4.05 11.16 -5.35
C THR A 28 2.78 10.58 -4.75
N LYS A 29 1.63 10.74 -5.41
CA LYS A 29 0.36 10.17 -4.93
C LYS A 29 0.39 8.65 -4.96
N GLN A 30 0.87 8.07 -6.05
CA GLN A 30 1.06 6.63 -6.16
C GLN A 30 1.98 6.11 -5.05
N TYR A 31 3.11 6.77 -4.81
CA TYR A 31 4.03 6.37 -3.75
C TYR A 31 3.35 6.42 -2.37
N LEU A 32 2.60 7.49 -2.06
CA LEU A 32 1.86 7.61 -0.81
C LEU A 32 0.81 6.50 -0.64
N SER A 33 0.07 6.16 -1.71
CA SER A 33 -0.95 5.10 -1.67
C SER A 33 -0.40 3.71 -1.41
N GLU A 34 0.91 3.51 -1.58
CA GLU A 34 1.59 2.22 -1.39
C GLU A 34 2.68 2.28 -0.29
N CYS A 35 2.69 3.34 0.54
CA CYS A 35 3.72 3.63 1.55
C CYS A 35 3.37 3.02 2.92
N LEU A 36 3.73 1.76 3.14
CA LEU A 36 3.32 1.01 4.34
C LEU A 36 4.39 0.98 5.43
N THR A 37 5.67 1.04 5.04
CA THR A 37 6.78 0.81 5.99
C THR A 37 7.48 2.11 6.41
N PRO A 38 8.12 2.14 7.59
CA PRO A 38 8.98 3.27 7.96
C PRO A 38 10.10 3.53 6.94
N THR A 39 10.62 2.48 6.31
CA THR A 39 11.63 2.58 5.26
C THR A 39 11.08 3.31 4.04
N ASP A 40 9.83 3.02 3.63
CA ASP A 40 9.16 3.74 2.55
C ASP A 40 9.02 5.23 2.86
N MET A 41 8.68 5.60 4.10
CA MET A 41 8.57 6.99 4.52
C MET A 41 9.90 7.73 4.41
N VAL A 42 11.02 7.06 4.72
CA VAL A 42 12.37 7.62 4.56
C VAL A 42 12.71 7.81 3.08
N ILE A 43 12.45 6.80 2.23
CA ILE A 43 12.69 6.86 0.78
C ILE A 43 11.84 7.98 0.13
N PHE A 44 10.60 8.15 0.60
CA PHE A 44 9.73 9.25 0.17
C PHE A 44 10.32 10.62 0.51
N ALA A 45 10.88 10.77 1.71
CA ALA A 45 11.37 12.04 2.24
C ALA A 45 12.75 12.48 1.72
N MET A 46 13.66 11.55 1.42
CA MET A 46 15.02 11.86 0.94
C MET A 46 15.00 12.38 -0.49
N ALA A 47 15.73 13.46 -0.82
CA ALA A 47 15.67 14.13 -2.13
C ALA A 47 14.21 14.42 -2.57
N PRO A 48 13.48 15.23 -1.78
CA PRO A 48 12.03 15.34 -1.88
C PRO A 48 11.59 15.93 -3.21
N LEU A 49 10.59 15.28 -3.82
CA LEU A 49 9.91 15.73 -5.03
C LEU A 49 8.40 15.72 -4.76
N GLY A 50 7.62 16.57 -5.43
CA GLY A 50 6.17 16.62 -5.20
C GLY A 50 5.77 17.19 -3.83
N ILE A 51 6.56 18.13 -3.29
CA ILE A 51 6.39 18.69 -1.95
C ILE A 51 4.97 19.27 -1.76
N LEU A 52 4.48 20.07 -2.72
CA LEU A 52 3.13 20.62 -2.68
C LEU A 52 2.07 19.51 -2.73
N THR A 53 2.27 18.49 -3.56
CA THR A 53 1.39 17.33 -3.66
C THR A 53 1.31 16.58 -2.33
N ALA A 54 2.44 16.37 -1.64
CA ALA A 54 2.47 15.71 -0.33
C ALA A 54 1.72 16.52 0.74
N VAL A 55 1.90 17.84 0.76
CA VAL A 55 1.17 18.75 1.67
C VAL A 55 -0.33 18.76 1.38
N VAL A 56 -0.73 18.86 0.11
CA VAL A 56 -2.14 18.77 -0.30
C VAL A 56 -2.72 17.41 0.07
N SER A 57 -1.96 16.33 -0.12
CA SER A 57 -2.39 14.95 0.18
C SER A 57 -2.67 14.76 1.68
N VAL A 58 -1.74 15.17 2.55
CA VAL A 58 -1.96 15.07 4.01
C VAL A 58 -3.13 15.94 4.47
N ILE A 59 -3.35 17.11 3.86
CA ILE A 59 -4.51 17.95 4.17
C ILE A 59 -5.82 17.29 3.69
N ARG A 60 -5.83 16.66 2.52
CA ARG A 60 -7.02 15.97 2.00
C ARG A 60 -7.41 14.77 2.87
N VAL A 61 -6.44 13.98 3.33
CA VAL A 61 -6.68 12.77 4.13
C VAL A 61 -6.92 13.11 5.61
N CYS A 62 -6.10 13.98 6.19
CA CYS A 62 -6.04 14.23 7.64
C CYS A 62 -6.38 15.68 8.05
N GLY A 63 -6.65 16.58 7.11
CA GLY A 63 -6.89 18.00 7.41
C GLY A 63 -8.29 18.27 7.99
N THR A 64 -8.38 19.34 8.76
CA THR A 64 -9.67 19.88 9.22
C THR A 64 -10.46 20.47 8.04
N PRO A 65 -11.78 20.65 8.16
CA PRO A 65 -12.59 21.27 7.10
C PRO A 65 -12.04 22.63 6.62
N SER A 66 -11.51 23.46 7.52
CA SER A 66 -10.90 24.74 7.18
C SER A 66 -9.63 24.59 6.34
N LEU A 67 -8.74 23.65 6.69
CA LEU A 67 -7.53 23.37 5.91
C LEU A 67 -7.87 22.84 4.52
N ARG A 68 -8.88 21.98 4.44
CA ARG A 68 -9.39 21.45 3.17
C ARG A 68 -10.02 22.55 2.31
N ALA A 69 -10.73 23.49 2.93
CA ALA A 69 -11.26 24.66 2.23
C ALA A 69 -10.16 25.58 1.68
N PHE A 70 -9.08 25.78 2.44
CA PHE A 70 -7.93 26.60 2.02
C PHE A 70 -7.28 26.09 0.74
N ILE A 71 -7.18 24.77 0.56
CA ILE A 71 -6.65 24.15 -0.67
C ILE A 71 -7.71 23.94 -1.75
N GLY A 72 -8.91 24.51 -1.61
CA GLY A 72 -10.00 24.38 -2.59
C GLY A 72 -10.69 23.01 -2.61
N ARG A 73 -10.58 22.22 -1.54
CA ARG A 73 -11.14 20.85 -1.40
C ARG A 73 -12.18 20.73 -0.28
N ALA A 74 -12.92 21.82 0.00
CA ALA A 74 -13.92 21.86 1.07
C ALA A 74 -15.03 20.78 0.91
N GLN A 75 -15.48 20.57 -0.33
CA GLN A 75 -16.60 19.67 -0.67
C GLN A 75 -16.14 18.28 -1.12
N GLU A 76 -14.86 17.95 -0.96
CA GLU A 76 -14.34 16.66 -1.37
C GLU A 76 -14.85 15.54 -0.44
N GLY A 77 -15.36 14.45 -1.00
CA GLY A 77 -15.76 13.27 -0.23
C GLY A 77 -14.55 12.57 0.41
N GLY A 78 -14.72 12.01 1.61
CA GLY A 78 -13.65 11.28 2.31
C GLY A 78 -13.12 10.07 1.55
N GLY A 79 -14.00 9.41 0.77
CA GLY A 79 -13.62 8.35 -0.16
C GLY A 79 -12.71 8.86 -1.28
N ASN A 80 -12.91 10.08 -1.79
CA ASN A 80 -12.12 10.60 -2.92
C ASN A 80 -10.63 10.76 -2.57
N ALA A 81 -10.34 11.25 -1.36
CA ALA A 81 -8.98 11.29 -0.86
C ALA A 81 -8.43 9.87 -0.59
N GLU A 82 -9.24 8.96 -0.06
CA GLU A 82 -8.84 7.57 0.21
C GLU A 82 -8.50 6.79 -1.06
N ALA A 83 -9.30 6.90 -2.12
CA ALA A 83 -9.10 6.18 -3.37
C ALA A 83 -7.77 6.54 -4.04
N GLU A 84 -7.28 7.77 -3.85
CA GLU A 84 -6.08 8.27 -4.52
C GLU A 84 -4.82 8.19 -3.65
N LEU A 85 -4.94 8.26 -2.31
CA LEU A 85 -3.81 8.52 -1.40
C LEU A 85 -3.58 7.46 -0.33
N CYS A 86 -4.55 6.58 -0.07
CA CYS A 86 -4.45 5.55 0.96
C CYS A 86 -4.27 4.18 0.33
N SER A 87 -3.73 3.23 1.08
CA SER A 87 -3.66 1.79 0.73
C SER A 87 -4.98 1.05 1.07
N SER A 88 -5.85 1.67 1.87
CA SER A 88 -7.03 1.03 2.45
C SER A 88 -8.22 0.88 1.50
N THR A 89 -9.11 -0.04 1.80
CA THR A 89 -10.47 -0.07 1.25
C THR A 89 -11.48 0.29 2.35
N SER A 90 -12.63 0.81 1.93
CA SER A 90 -13.70 1.22 2.84
C SER A 90 -15.08 0.93 2.24
N ARG A 91 -16.13 1.46 2.87
CA ARG A 91 -17.49 1.36 2.34
C ARG A 91 -17.62 2.04 0.97
N ASP A 92 -16.86 3.12 0.77
CA ASP A 92 -16.97 3.98 -0.40
C ASP A 92 -15.91 3.64 -1.45
N VAL A 93 -14.77 3.06 -1.04
CA VAL A 93 -13.62 2.76 -1.90
C VAL A 93 -13.38 1.26 -1.97
N CYS A 94 -13.24 0.75 -3.19
CA CYS A 94 -12.89 -0.64 -3.46
C CYS A 94 -11.85 -0.74 -4.57
N GLU A 95 -11.34 -1.96 -4.76
CA GLU A 95 -10.33 -2.26 -5.77
C GLU A 95 -10.86 -3.35 -6.70
N LEU A 96 -10.66 -3.17 -8.00
CA LEU A 96 -11.05 -4.11 -9.03
C LEU A 96 -9.97 -4.23 -10.09
N TYR A 97 -9.84 -5.40 -10.69
CA TYR A 97 -8.97 -5.60 -11.84
C TYR A 97 -9.57 -4.91 -13.07
N ASN A 98 -8.74 -4.14 -13.78
CA ASN A 98 -9.08 -3.52 -15.05
C ASN A 98 -7.86 -3.57 -15.98
N ASN A 99 -7.99 -4.26 -17.12
CA ASN A 99 -7.05 -4.21 -18.24
C ASN A 99 -5.55 -4.33 -17.88
N GLY A 100 -5.19 -5.33 -17.08
CA GLY A 100 -3.79 -5.58 -16.70
C GLY A 100 -3.29 -4.71 -15.55
N GLY A 101 -4.19 -4.02 -14.85
CA GLY A 101 -3.90 -3.32 -13.60
C GLY A 101 -5.05 -3.45 -12.61
N ILE A 102 -4.88 -2.84 -11.44
CA ILE A 102 -5.93 -2.76 -10.42
C ILE A 102 -6.31 -1.29 -10.28
N ALA A 103 -7.60 -1.03 -10.47
CA ALA A 103 -8.19 0.29 -10.34
C ALA A 103 -8.85 0.42 -8.97
N ARG A 104 -8.62 1.56 -8.31
CA ARG A 104 -9.33 1.97 -7.09
C ARG A 104 -10.55 2.77 -7.51
N VAL A 105 -11.75 2.30 -7.19
CA VAL A 105 -13.01 2.91 -7.65
C VAL A 105 -14.04 3.07 -6.53
N PHE A 106 -14.95 4.01 -6.73
CA PHE A 106 -16.03 4.27 -5.78
C PHE A 106 -17.18 3.30 -5.97
N GLY A 107 -17.57 2.61 -4.91
CA GLY A 107 -18.73 1.74 -4.94
C GLY A 107 -18.52 0.44 -4.17
N ARG A 108 -19.40 -0.52 -4.45
CA ARG A 108 -19.37 -1.85 -3.83
C ARG A 108 -19.01 -2.88 -4.90
N PRO A 109 -17.87 -3.56 -4.76
CA PRO A 109 -17.46 -4.57 -5.71
C PRO A 109 -18.22 -5.86 -5.42
N LYS A 110 -18.54 -6.61 -6.48
CA LYS A 110 -18.65 -8.07 -6.39
C LYS A 110 -17.26 -8.60 -6.63
N LEU A 111 -16.61 -9.02 -5.56
CA LEU A 111 -15.30 -9.65 -5.60
C LEU A 111 -15.35 -10.77 -4.56
N LEU A 112 -15.07 -11.99 -5.02
CA LEU A 112 -15.05 -13.18 -4.20
C LEU A 112 -13.61 -13.48 -3.81
N GLU A 113 -13.33 -13.48 -2.51
CA GLU A 113 -12.07 -13.91 -1.92
C GLU A 113 -12.32 -15.16 -1.09
N ILE A 114 -11.70 -16.27 -1.46
CA ILE A 114 -11.85 -17.54 -0.76
C ILE A 114 -10.50 -18.23 -0.57
N VAL A 115 -10.42 -19.02 0.49
CA VAL A 115 -9.37 -20.00 0.75
C VAL A 115 -9.99 -21.38 0.59
N HIS A 116 -9.37 -22.20 -0.25
CA HIS A 116 -9.70 -23.61 -0.42
C HIS A 116 -8.66 -24.46 0.29
N ASP A 117 -9.10 -25.20 1.30
CA ASP A 117 -8.33 -26.25 1.96
C ASP A 117 -8.61 -27.59 1.26
N ALA A 118 -7.65 -28.04 0.45
CA ALA A 118 -7.80 -29.26 -0.35
C ALA A 118 -7.81 -30.55 0.50
N GLU A 119 -7.36 -30.48 1.75
CA GLU A 119 -7.31 -31.62 2.66
C GLU A 119 -8.41 -31.58 3.72
N ALA A 120 -9.41 -30.71 3.57
CA ALA A 120 -10.46 -30.54 4.56
C ALA A 120 -11.11 -31.88 4.92
N SER A 121 -11.37 -32.12 6.21
CA SER A 121 -11.96 -33.38 6.66
C SER A 121 -13.37 -33.56 6.10
N ASN A 122 -13.81 -34.81 5.95
CA ASN A 122 -15.16 -35.14 5.48
C ASN A 122 -16.25 -34.48 6.35
N GLU A 123 -15.98 -34.23 7.62
CA GLU A 123 -16.90 -33.55 8.54
C GLU A 123 -17.22 -32.12 8.09
N SER A 124 -16.31 -31.44 7.39
CA SER A 124 -16.52 -30.08 6.87
C SER A 124 -17.58 -29.99 5.77
N PHE A 125 -17.95 -31.13 5.16
CA PHE A 125 -18.98 -31.23 4.12
C PHE A 125 -20.39 -31.41 4.69
N TYR A 126 -20.50 -31.76 5.98
CA TYR A 126 -21.78 -31.97 6.64
C TYR A 126 -22.11 -30.81 7.59
N GLN A 127 -23.40 -30.51 7.70
CA GLN A 127 -23.86 -29.51 8.64
C GLN A 127 -23.71 -30.05 10.07
N SER A 128 -22.98 -29.32 10.91
CA SER A 128 -22.78 -29.67 12.32
C SER A 128 -23.62 -28.76 13.22
N ALA A 129 -23.80 -29.16 14.48
CA ALA A 129 -24.41 -28.33 15.52
C ALA A 129 -23.67 -27.00 15.76
N GLN A 130 -22.39 -26.91 15.37
CA GLN A 130 -21.57 -25.69 15.53
C GLN A 130 -21.50 -24.77 14.29
N GLY A 131 -22.10 -25.12 13.14
CA GLY A 131 -22.05 -24.26 11.95
C GLY A 131 -22.50 -24.89 10.63
N ALA A 132 -22.53 -24.08 9.57
CA ALA A 132 -22.83 -24.51 8.22
C ALA A 132 -21.71 -25.38 7.61
N ALA A 133 -22.05 -26.28 6.71
CA ALA A 133 -21.08 -27.02 5.91
C ALA A 133 -20.25 -26.03 5.07
N THR A 134 -18.93 -26.15 5.14
CA THR A 134 -17.96 -25.27 4.46
C THR A 134 -17.32 -25.96 3.26
N ALA A 135 -17.34 -27.30 3.21
CA ALA A 135 -16.81 -28.10 2.11
C ALA A 135 -15.36 -27.73 1.74
N GLY A 136 -14.54 -27.41 2.75
CA GLY A 136 -13.15 -26.96 2.56
C GLY A 136 -13.00 -25.54 2.00
N ILE A 137 -14.09 -24.79 1.79
CA ILE A 137 -14.07 -23.42 1.26
C ILE A 137 -14.41 -22.43 2.37
N TYR A 138 -13.50 -21.47 2.60
CA TYR A 138 -13.61 -20.50 3.68
C TYR A 138 -13.33 -19.09 3.19
N PRO A 139 -14.06 -18.07 3.66
CA PRO A 139 -13.54 -16.71 3.64
C PRO A 139 -12.23 -16.64 4.44
N PHE A 140 -11.24 -15.86 3.99
CA PHE A 140 -9.93 -15.81 4.66
C PHE A 140 -10.02 -15.51 6.16
N LYS A 141 -10.87 -14.54 6.53
CA LYS A 141 -11.17 -14.13 7.91
C LYS A 141 -11.65 -15.27 8.83
N ASP A 142 -12.26 -16.30 8.25
CA ASP A 142 -12.79 -17.46 8.97
C ASP A 142 -11.78 -18.61 8.92
N TYR A 143 -11.07 -18.78 7.80
CA TYR A 143 -10.00 -19.78 7.65
C TYR A 143 -8.92 -19.64 8.71
N ILE A 144 -8.42 -18.43 8.97
CA ILE A 144 -7.37 -18.18 9.97
C ILE A 144 -7.79 -18.51 11.42
N ARG A 145 -9.09 -18.70 11.68
CA ARG A 145 -9.61 -19.11 12.99
C ARG A 145 -9.64 -20.62 13.14
N THR A 146 -9.55 -21.36 12.04
CA THR A 146 -9.47 -22.82 12.06
C THR A 146 -8.11 -23.26 12.62
N PRO A 147 -8.02 -24.48 13.19
CA PRO A 147 -6.75 -25.02 13.68
C PRO A 147 -5.66 -25.04 12.60
N ARG A 148 -6.04 -25.37 11.35
CA ARG A 148 -5.12 -25.37 10.20
C ARG A 148 -4.70 -23.97 9.80
N GLY A 149 -5.64 -23.03 9.72
CA GLY A 149 -5.32 -21.64 9.43
C GLY A 149 -4.32 -21.04 10.42
N GLN A 150 -4.41 -21.37 11.71
CA GLN A 150 -3.43 -20.94 12.73
C GLN A 150 -2.08 -21.64 12.62
N GLN A 151 -2.04 -22.85 12.06
CA GLN A 151 -0.80 -23.56 11.78
C GLN A 151 -0.09 -22.97 10.56
N GLU A 152 -0.82 -22.70 9.48
CA GLU A 152 -0.29 -22.19 8.21
C GLU A 152 0.03 -20.69 8.23
N TRP A 153 -0.83 -19.88 8.85
CA TRP A 153 -0.73 -18.42 8.83
C TRP A 153 -0.28 -17.90 10.17
N GLU A 154 0.63 -16.93 10.11
CA GLU A 154 1.03 -16.15 11.26
C GLU A 154 0.69 -14.69 11.00
N GLU A 155 -0.05 -14.08 11.93
CA GLU A 155 -0.18 -12.63 11.94
C GLU A 155 1.18 -12.07 12.37
N ARG A 156 1.88 -11.43 11.44
CA ARG A 156 3.05 -10.65 11.81
C ARG A 156 2.54 -9.55 12.74
N PRO A 157 3.04 -9.47 13.99
CA PRO A 157 2.82 -8.26 14.75
C PRO A 157 3.28 -7.11 13.87
N ALA A 158 2.50 -6.02 13.82
CA ALA A 158 2.88 -4.80 13.13
C ALA A 158 4.13 -4.21 13.82
N GLU A 159 5.26 -4.90 13.71
CA GLU A 159 6.49 -4.58 14.41
C GLU A 159 7.08 -3.34 13.77
N VAL A 160 7.44 -2.41 14.67
CA VAL A 160 8.20 -1.18 14.41
C VAL A 160 7.42 0.02 13.86
N MET A 161 6.20 0.28 14.35
CA MET A 161 5.63 1.65 14.20
C MET A 161 5.51 2.43 15.52
N PHE A 162 5.72 1.83 16.69
CA PHE A 162 5.26 2.47 17.93
C PHE A 162 5.89 2.03 19.28
N THR A 163 7.17 1.68 19.37
CA THR A 163 7.86 1.62 20.68
C THR A 163 7.88 2.99 21.39
N ILE A 164 7.61 4.10 20.68
CA ILE A 164 7.30 5.41 21.28
C ILE A 164 5.90 5.46 21.93
N ARG A 165 4.92 4.65 21.47
CA ARG A 165 3.56 4.58 22.06
C ARG A 165 3.51 3.78 23.36
N ARG A 166 4.48 2.90 23.65
CA ARG A 166 4.45 2.05 24.85
C ARG A 166 4.80 2.81 26.14
N ARG A 167 5.61 3.88 26.09
CA ARG A 167 6.02 4.61 27.31
C ARG A 167 5.01 5.66 27.82
N LYS A 168 4.11 6.18 26.97
CA LYS A 168 3.08 7.16 27.41
C LYS A 168 1.70 6.56 27.74
N ARG A 169 1.38 5.34 27.27
CA ARG A 169 0.10 4.65 27.62
C ARG A 169 0.17 3.83 28.91
N SER A 170 1.36 3.38 29.33
CA SER A 170 1.53 2.61 30.58
C SER A 170 1.30 3.42 31.87
N LEU A 171 1.18 4.75 31.79
CA LEU A 171 1.01 5.61 32.98
C LEU A 171 -0.38 6.26 33.09
N LYS A 172 -1.31 5.97 32.17
CA LYS A 172 -2.62 6.66 32.10
C LYS A 172 -3.84 5.74 31.95
N SER A 173 -3.68 4.43 32.09
CA SER A 173 -4.78 3.46 31.96
C SER A 173 -4.70 2.34 33.00
N THR A 174 -4.21 2.65 34.20
CA THR A 174 -4.58 1.87 35.38
C THR A 174 -5.80 2.57 35.95
N GLU A 175 -6.96 1.96 35.72
CA GLU A 175 -8.32 2.28 36.18
C GLU A 175 -9.31 2.61 35.05
N ASN A 176 -10.24 1.67 34.92
CA ASN A 176 -11.57 1.75 34.31
C ASN A 176 -11.71 1.28 32.85
N GLY A 177 -12.32 0.10 32.71
CA GLY A 177 -13.22 -0.23 31.61
C GLY A 177 -12.83 -1.48 30.81
N ASN A 178 -13.44 -2.62 31.18
CA ASN A 178 -13.72 -3.82 30.39
C ASN A 178 -12.76 -4.17 29.24
N ALA A 179 -12.00 -5.25 29.43
CA ALA A 179 -11.25 -5.94 28.39
C ALA A 179 -12.19 -6.35 27.24
N SER A 180 -12.28 -5.52 26.21
CA SER A 180 -12.82 -5.89 24.91
C SER A 180 -11.83 -6.83 24.23
N SER A 181 -12.34 -7.94 23.71
CA SER A 181 -11.60 -8.97 23.00
C SER A 181 -10.69 -8.40 21.90
N PRO A 182 -9.55 -9.05 21.56
CA PRO A 182 -8.68 -8.57 20.49
C PRO A 182 -9.49 -8.42 19.20
N SER A 183 -9.51 -7.20 18.66
CA SER A 183 -10.43 -6.76 17.62
C SER A 183 -10.29 -7.57 16.32
N THR A 184 -11.31 -8.35 16.00
CA THR A 184 -11.47 -9.21 14.80
C THR A 184 -11.73 -8.43 13.50
N ARG A 185 -11.31 -7.17 13.41
CA ARG A 185 -11.69 -6.27 12.30
C ARG A 185 -10.85 -6.57 11.05
N PHE A 186 -11.52 -6.57 9.91
CA PHE A 186 -10.96 -6.72 8.56
C PHE A 186 -11.48 -5.59 7.68
N ALA A 187 -10.81 -5.36 6.56
CA ALA A 187 -11.32 -4.48 5.53
C ALA A 187 -12.67 -4.99 4.97
N PRO A 188 -13.61 -4.09 4.63
CA PRO A 188 -14.91 -4.48 4.11
C PRO A 188 -14.82 -5.11 2.72
N ASN A 189 -13.84 -4.69 1.91
CA ASN A 189 -13.56 -5.20 0.58
C ASN A 189 -12.10 -5.69 0.53
N PRO A 190 -11.79 -6.78 -0.17
CA PRO A 190 -10.41 -7.23 -0.34
C PRO A 190 -9.48 -6.16 -0.93
N ASN A 191 -8.25 -6.09 -0.44
CA ASN A 191 -7.21 -5.20 -0.96
C ASN A 191 -6.45 -5.90 -2.11
N LEU A 192 -7.00 -5.85 -3.33
CA LEU A 192 -6.35 -6.47 -4.49
C LEU A 192 -4.98 -5.85 -4.80
N SER A 193 -4.81 -4.54 -4.65
CA SER A 193 -3.55 -3.84 -4.96
C SER A 193 -2.39 -4.36 -4.12
N LEU A 194 -2.63 -4.57 -2.83
CA LEU A 194 -1.64 -5.06 -1.87
C LEU A 194 -1.36 -6.56 -2.00
N ASN A 195 -2.39 -7.35 -2.32
CA ASN A 195 -2.30 -8.83 -2.31
C ASN A 195 -1.98 -9.44 -3.68
N VAL A 196 -2.39 -8.78 -4.76
CA VAL A 196 -2.30 -9.31 -6.14
C VAL A 196 -1.59 -8.33 -7.07
N GLY A 197 -1.85 -7.03 -6.90
CA GLY A 197 -1.38 -5.97 -7.79
C GLY A 197 0.11 -5.70 -7.76
N ILE A 198 0.64 -5.57 -6.56
CA ILE A 198 2.02 -5.16 -6.31
C ILE A 198 2.81 -6.41 -5.96
N LYS A 199 3.76 -6.79 -6.81
CA LYS A 199 4.68 -7.87 -6.48
C LYS A 199 5.74 -7.29 -5.54
N SER A 200 5.75 -7.75 -4.29
CA SER A 200 6.70 -7.26 -3.31
C SER A 200 8.13 -7.66 -3.70
N ARG A 201 8.98 -6.67 -3.97
CA ARG A 201 10.43 -6.91 -4.05
C ARG A 201 11.00 -7.19 -2.67
N SER A 202 12.13 -7.90 -2.62
CA SER A 202 12.78 -8.20 -1.35
C SER A 202 13.08 -6.92 -0.54
N GLU A 203 12.94 -7.02 0.78
CA GLU A 203 13.14 -5.90 1.71
C GLU A 203 14.54 -5.26 1.57
N ALA A 204 15.53 -6.04 1.12
CA ALA A 204 16.88 -5.57 0.81
C ALA A 204 16.90 -4.43 -0.21
N TRP A 205 16.06 -4.46 -1.25
CA TRP A 205 16.01 -3.40 -2.26
C TRP A 205 15.53 -2.08 -1.68
N PHE A 206 14.56 -2.12 -0.76
CA PHE A 206 14.09 -0.93 -0.06
C PHE A 206 15.18 -0.35 0.85
N ILE A 207 15.91 -1.21 1.57
CA ILE A 207 17.04 -0.76 2.40
C ILE A 207 18.13 -0.10 1.54
N ILE A 208 18.51 -0.72 0.41
CA ILE A 208 19.51 -0.17 -0.52
C ILE A 208 19.05 1.20 -1.04
N ALA A 209 17.78 1.33 -1.44
CA ALA A 209 17.22 2.60 -1.90
C ALA A 209 17.21 3.68 -0.81
N ALA A 210 16.92 3.33 0.45
CA ALA A 210 16.96 4.26 1.56
C ALA A 210 18.40 4.75 1.84
N VAL A 211 19.37 3.84 1.85
CA VAL A 211 20.81 4.17 2.00
C VAL A 211 21.27 5.06 0.85
N LEU A 212 20.89 4.74 -0.39
CA LEU A 212 21.20 5.55 -1.57
C LEU A 212 20.62 6.96 -1.43
N GLY A 213 19.35 7.10 -1.03
CA GLY A 213 18.69 8.40 -0.83
C GLY A 213 19.40 9.24 0.23
N PHE A 214 19.74 8.65 1.37
CA PHE A 214 20.50 9.34 2.43
C PHE A 214 21.90 9.76 1.94
N THR A 215 22.58 8.88 1.22
CA THR A 215 23.92 9.14 0.66
C THR A 215 23.86 10.28 -0.36
N LEU A 216 22.88 10.29 -1.25
CA LEU A 216 22.69 11.37 -2.22
C LEU A 216 22.40 12.71 -1.53
N GLN A 217 21.49 12.72 -0.55
CA GLN A 217 21.12 13.94 0.16
C GLN A 217 22.29 14.52 0.96
N THR A 218 23.05 13.67 1.65
CA THR A 218 24.25 14.08 2.38
C THR A 218 25.37 14.53 1.46
N ALA A 219 25.56 13.87 0.31
CA ALA A 219 26.55 14.28 -0.70
C ALA A 219 26.27 15.68 -1.26
N VAL A 220 25.00 16.04 -1.51
CA VAL A 220 24.65 17.40 -1.95
C VAL A 220 24.95 18.44 -0.88
N LEU A 221 24.67 18.14 0.39
CA LEU A 221 24.99 19.05 1.51
C LEU A 221 26.51 19.18 1.71
N ALA A 222 27.25 18.08 1.61
CA ALA A 222 28.71 18.09 1.66
C ALA A 222 29.30 18.89 0.49
N TRP A 223 28.75 18.73 -0.72
CA TRP A 223 29.14 19.53 -1.87
C TRP A 223 28.87 21.02 -1.68
N ALA A 224 27.73 21.39 -1.08
CA ALA A 224 27.42 22.78 -0.73
C ALA A 224 28.47 23.37 0.22
N ALA A 225 28.89 22.61 1.24
CA ALA A 225 29.93 23.02 2.17
C ALA A 225 31.31 23.12 1.50
N LEU A 226 31.71 22.12 0.69
CA LEU A 226 32.99 22.10 -0.02
C LEU A 226 33.11 23.23 -1.04
N ALA A 227 32.06 23.45 -1.84
CA ALA A 227 32.02 24.54 -2.82
C ALA A 227 32.24 25.90 -2.14
N ARG A 228 31.74 26.07 -0.91
CA ARG A 228 31.87 27.31 -0.13
C ARG A 228 33.22 27.45 0.57
N TYR A 229 33.64 26.44 1.33
CA TYR A 229 34.77 26.53 2.25
C TYR A 229 36.10 26.13 1.61
N ALA A 230 36.11 25.10 0.74
CA ALA A 230 37.33 24.61 0.10
C ALA A 230 37.59 25.33 -1.23
N PHE A 231 36.63 25.33 -2.15
CA PHE A 231 36.83 25.85 -3.50
C PHE A 231 36.57 27.34 -3.67
N ARG A 232 35.99 28.00 -2.65
CA ARG A 232 35.62 29.44 -2.66
C ARG A 232 34.92 29.85 -3.96
N LEU A 233 34.03 29.00 -4.48
CA LEU A 233 33.22 29.28 -5.65
C LEU A 233 32.12 30.27 -5.24
N ILE A 234 32.49 31.54 -5.11
CA ILE A 234 31.68 32.59 -4.51
C ILE A 234 30.85 33.30 -5.59
N ARG A 235 29.55 33.44 -5.33
CA ARG A 235 28.66 34.36 -6.04
C ARG A 235 28.67 35.68 -5.24
N GLY A 236 29.63 36.56 -5.51
CA GLY A 236 29.99 37.67 -4.61
C GLY A 236 28.82 38.39 -3.93
N GLY A 237 28.85 38.49 -2.59
CA GLY A 237 28.02 39.43 -1.81
C GLY A 237 27.84 39.07 -0.33
N SER A 238 27.17 39.94 0.43
CA SER A 238 26.84 39.71 1.86
C SER A 238 25.84 38.56 2.10
N ARG A 239 25.28 37.96 1.04
CA ARG A 239 24.33 36.83 1.10
C ARG A 239 25.02 35.47 1.31
N ASP A 240 26.36 35.46 1.33
CA ASP A 240 27.19 34.25 1.34
C ASP A 240 27.36 33.60 2.73
N VAL A 241 27.01 34.29 3.82
CA VAL A 241 27.24 33.81 5.19
C VAL A 241 26.17 32.81 5.61
N TYR A 242 24.92 32.99 5.19
CA TYR A 242 23.80 32.13 5.59
C TYR A 242 23.47 31.03 4.57
N ALA A 243 24.05 31.05 3.37
CA ALA A 243 23.66 30.17 2.25
C ALA A 243 23.72 28.66 2.60
N VAL A 244 24.86 28.20 3.13
CA VAL A 244 25.06 26.77 3.47
C VAL A 244 24.23 26.38 4.68
N SER A 245 24.26 27.16 5.76
CA SER A 245 23.51 26.88 6.98
C SER A 245 22.01 26.81 6.71
N MET A 246 21.47 27.73 5.90
CA MET A 246 20.05 27.76 5.55
C MET A 246 19.66 26.62 4.61
N THR A 247 20.57 26.18 3.71
CA THR A 247 20.37 24.98 2.88
C THR A 247 20.29 23.73 3.74
N VAL A 248 21.18 23.57 4.72
CA VAL A 248 21.20 22.41 5.63
C VAL A 248 19.94 22.40 6.50
N VAL A 249 19.64 23.50 7.19
CA VAL A 249 18.46 23.61 8.05
C VAL A 249 17.17 23.40 7.24
N GLY A 250 17.06 24.04 6.07
CA GLY A 250 15.92 23.88 5.18
C GLY A 250 15.73 22.44 4.73
N THR A 251 16.81 21.75 4.34
CA THR A 251 16.77 20.34 3.94
C THR A 251 16.31 19.44 5.08
N VAL A 252 16.82 19.63 6.30
CA VAL A 252 16.41 18.81 7.47
C VAL A 252 14.94 19.02 7.80
N PHE A 253 14.47 20.28 7.84
CA PHE A 253 13.06 20.60 8.08
C PHE A 253 12.15 20.03 6.99
N LEU A 254 12.59 20.11 5.73
CA LEU A 254 11.83 19.60 4.59
C LEU A 254 11.73 18.07 4.62
N CYS A 255 12.85 17.36 4.76
CA CYS A 255 12.85 15.90 4.85
C CYS A 255 12.01 15.44 6.05
N SER A 256 12.16 16.06 7.22
CA SER A 256 11.37 15.72 8.41
C SER A 256 9.87 15.97 8.19
N GLY A 257 9.53 17.09 7.55
CA GLY A 257 8.15 17.43 7.20
C GLY A 257 7.53 16.42 6.23
N MET A 258 8.27 16.02 5.18
CA MET A 258 7.85 15.02 4.21
C MET A 258 7.65 13.64 4.85
N THR A 259 8.54 13.22 5.75
CA THR A 259 8.37 11.99 6.53
C THR A 259 7.10 12.06 7.38
N LEU A 260 6.84 13.20 8.03
CA LEU A 260 5.61 13.40 8.82
C LEU A 260 4.35 13.39 7.95
N CYS A 261 4.40 13.94 6.73
CA CYS A 261 3.30 13.86 5.77
C CYS A 261 2.98 12.40 5.41
N ALA A 262 3.98 11.61 5.02
CA ALA A 262 3.79 10.18 4.72
C ALA A 262 3.29 9.41 5.94
N PHE A 263 3.90 9.64 7.10
CA PHE A 263 3.49 9.02 8.37
C PHE A 263 2.03 9.33 8.75
N LEU A 264 1.56 10.56 8.51
CA LEU A 264 0.19 10.95 8.82
C LEU A 264 -0.82 10.30 7.87
N VAL A 265 -0.48 10.17 6.59
CA VAL A 265 -1.32 9.48 5.60
C VAL A 265 -1.40 7.98 5.96
N GLU A 266 -0.27 7.34 6.23
CA GLU A 266 -0.25 5.93 6.60
C GLU A 266 -0.93 5.67 7.96
N ARG A 267 -0.81 6.58 8.92
CA ARG A 267 -1.51 6.44 10.20
C ARG A 267 -3.04 6.56 10.08
N SER A 268 -3.56 7.09 8.97
CA SER A 268 -5.00 7.15 8.73
C SER A 268 -5.61 5.79 8.37
N THR A 269 -4.78 4.82 8.00
CA THR A 269 -5.14 3.43 7.72
C THR A 269 -4.69 2.53 8.87
N LYS A 270 -5.35 1.37 8.99
CA LYS A 270 -4.91 0.26 9.85
C LYS A 270 -4.74 -0.96 8.98
N GLU A 271 -3.63 -1.63 9.19
CA GLU A 271 -3.25 -2.79 8.39
C GLU A 271 -2.98 -3.99 9.27
N ARG A 272 -3.30 -5.17 8.76
CA ARG A 272 -2.88 -6.45 9.34
C ARG A 272 -2.21 -7.26 8.25
N LEU A 273 -1.02 -7.75 8.59
CA LEU A 273 -0.18 -8.53 7.70
C LEU A 273 -0.16 -9.98 8.20
N PHE A 274 -0.55 -10.90 7.32
CA PHE A 274 -0.49 -12.32 7.55
C PHE A 274 0.54 -12.91 6.58
N GLU A 275 1.47 -13.70 7.10
CA GLU A 275 2.44 -14.41 6.28
C GLU A 275 2.26 -15.91 6.49
N ARG A 276 2.43 -16.69 5.41
CA ARG A 276 2.51 -18.15 5.54
C ARG A 276 3.82 -18.54 6.20
N LYS A 277 3.76 -19.48 7.15
CA LYS A 277 4.95 -20.03 7.80
C LYS A 277 5.77 -20.85 6.80
N LEU A 278 7.08 -20.61 6.77
CA LEU A 278 8.00 -21.20 5.81
C LEU A 278 8.12 -22.74 5.93
N ASP A 279 7.84 -23.28 7.12
CA ASP A 279 7.99 -24.71 7.44
C ASP A 279 6.76 -25.56 7.04
N SER A 280 5.63 -24.92 6.73
CA SER A 280 4.40 -25.60 6.35
C SER A 280 4.33 -25.72 4.82
N LYS A 281 4.12 -26.93 4.29
CA LYS A 281 3.72 -27.08 2.88
C LYS A 281 2.35 -26.42 2.73
N PRO A 282 2.18 -25.43 1.82
CA PRO A 282 0.90 -24.77 1.66
C PRO A 282 -0.09 -25.73 0.98
N GLU A 283 -0.96 -26.34 1.78
CA GLU A 283 -2.02 -27.24 1.29
C GLU A 283 -3.29 -26.44 0.97
N SER A 284 -3.47 -25.29 1.61
CA SER A 284 -4.51 -24.32 1.24
C SER A 284 -4.12 -23.45 0.04
N ARG A 285 -5.10 -23.04 -0.76
CA ARG A 285 -4.91 -22.08 -1.87
C ARG A 285 -5.90 -20.93 -1.77
N MET A 286 -5.43 -19.74 -2.08
CA MET A 286 -6.27 -18.54 -2.10
C MET A 286 -6.70 -18.22 -3.54
N TYR A 287 -7.96 -17.84 -3.71
CA TYR A 287 -8.56 -17.46 -4.98
C TYR A 287 -9.24 -16.10 -4.84
N TRP A 288 -8.99 -15.23 -5.82
CA TRP A 288 -9.70 -13.98 -6.01
C TRP A 288 -10.42 -14.03 -7.34
N ILE A 289 -11.73 -13.82 -7.33
CA ILE A 289 -12.59 -13.90 -8.52
C ILE A 289 -13.47 -12.66 -8.59
N GLN A 290 -13.45 -12.04 -9.75
CA GLN A 290 -14.28 -10.90 -10.11
C GLN A 290 -15.14 -11.30 -11.32
N PRO A 291 -16.46 -11.11 -11.24
CA PRO A 291 -17.34 -11.35 -12.37
C PRO A 291 -17.09 -10.31 -13.47
N GLY A 292 -17.15 -10.76 -14.72
CA GLY A 292 -17.07 -9.91 -15.89
C GLY A 292 -18.31 -9.05 -16.09
N ASN A 293 -18.13 -7.97 -16.84
CA ASN A 293 -19.15 -6.95 -17.10
C ASN A 293 -19.78 -6.36 -15.83
N GLN A 294 -19.01 -6.32 -14.75
CA GLN A 294 -19.40 -5.57 -13.57
C GLN A 294 -19.30 -4.07 -13.86
N VAL A 295 -20.40 -3.35 -13.69
CA VAL A 295 -20.45 -1.89 -13.87
C VAL A 295 -20.38 -1.20 -12.51
N ILE A 296 -19.39 -0.33 -12.32
CA ILE A 296 -19.25 0.52 -11.13
C ILE A 296 -18.99 1.95 -11.57
N GLY A 297 -19.90 2.86 -11.23
CA GLY A 297 -19.90 4.22 -11.75
C GLY A 297 -20.01 4.18 -13.27
N ASP A 298 -19.05 4.81 -13.95
CA ASP A 298 -19.00 4.90 -15.42
C ASP A 298 -18.04 3.88 -16.05
N GLN A 299 -17.50 2.93 -15.27
CA GLN A 299 -16.54 1.93 -15.75
C GLN A 299 -17.15 0.52 -15.77
N VAL A 300 -16.74 -0.25 -16.77
CA VAL A 300 -17.05 -1.68 -16.91
C VAL A 300 -15.76 -2.46 -16.66
N PHE A 301 -15.87 -3.51 -15.85
CA PHE A 301 -14.75 -4.34 -15.42
C PHE A 301 -14.86 -5.75 -16.01
N ASP A 302 -13.74 -6.26 -16.52
CA ASP A 302 -13.63 -7.58 -17.13
C ASP A 302 -13.62 -8.72 -16.08
N SER A 303 -13.84 -9.95 -16.54
CA SER A 303 -13.71 -11.14 -15.71
C SER A 303 -12.26 -11.31 -15.27
N PHE A 304 -12.07 -11.59 -13.99
CA PHE A 304 -10.73 -11.75 -13.44
C PHE A 304 -10.70 -12.91 -12.44
N ALA A 305 -9.70 -13.77 -12.60
CA ALA A 305 -9.38 -14.79 -11.61
C ALA A 305 -7.88 -14.83 -11.39
N TYR A 306 -7.50 -14.85 -10.11
CA TYR A 306 -6.13 -15.01 -9.69
C TYR A 306 -6.04 -16.07 -8.60
N THR A 307 -5.05 -16.95 -8.73
CA THR A 307 -4.73 -17.95 -7.72
C THR A 307 -3.28 -17.78 -7.30
N ASP A 308 -3.04 -18.14 -6.07
CA ASP A 308 -1.73 -18.18 -5.48
C ASP A 308 -0.80 -19.21 -6.19
N ARG A 309 0.47 -18.84 -6.41
CA ARG A 309 1.47 -19.70 -7.07
C ARG A 309 2.08 -20.66 -6.05
N GLU A 310 2.26 -21.91 -6.46
CA GLU A 310 2.63 -23.07 -5.62
C GLU A 310 3.92 -22.93 -4.77
N ASN A 311 4.75 -21.90 -4.96
CA ASN A 311 6.06 -21.74 -4.29
C ASN A 311 6.32 -20.35 -3.69
N ALA A 312 5.33 -19.45 -3.62
CA ALA A 312 5.56 -18.10 -3.10
C ALA A 312 5.27 -18.03 -1.59
N SER A 313 6.13 -17.37 -0.82
CA SER A 313 5.79 -16.91 0.53
C SER A 313 4.69 -15.85 0.41
N ILE A 314 3.42 -16.25 0.54
CA ILE A 314 2.31 -15.31 0.40
C ILE A 314 2.22 -14.44 1.63
N LYS A 315 2.18 -13.15 1.34
CA LYS A 315 1.81 -12.11 2.27
C LYS A 315 0.39 -11.70 1.96
N TYR A 316 -0.50 -11.79 2.94
CA TYR A 316 -1.85 -11.28 2.86
C TYR A 316 -1.97 -10.05 3.75
N THR A 317 -2.26 -8.90 3.14
CA THR A 317 -2.47 -7.63 3.81
C THR A 317 -3.92 -7.20 3.68
N THR A 318 -4.56 -6.95 4.81
CA THR A 318 -5.87 -6.28 4.87
C THR A 318 -5.70 -4.89 5.45
N SER A 319 -6.15 -3.87 4.73
CA SER A 319 -5.99 -2.46 5.10
C SER A 319 -7.32 -1.73 5.02
N TRP A 320 -7.72 -1.08 6.10
CA TRP A 320 -8.96 -0.29 6.18
C TRP A 320 -8.73 1.07 6.82
N LYS A 321 -9.56 2.03 6.45
CA LYS A 321 -9.51 3.36 7.04
C LYS A 321 -10.09 3.35 8.46
N GLU A 322 -9.34 3.88 9.42
CA GLU A 322 -9.84 4.07 10.78
C GLU A 322 -10.42 5.47 10.94
N SER A 323 -11.58 5.58 11.60
CA SER A 323 -12.30 6.86 11.74
C SER A 323 -11.78 7.74 12.89
N GLU A 324 -10.59 7.44 13.46
CA GLU A 324 -10.04 8.26 14.53
C GLU A 324 -9.65 9.65 14.00
N PRO A 325 -10.14 10.74 14.63
CA PRO A 325 -9.81 12.08 14.16
C PRO A 325 -8.30 12.31 14.29
N PRO A 326 -7.62 12.75 13.22
CA PRO A 326 -6.21 13.05 13.27
C PRO A 326 -5.97 14.19 14.27
N HIS A 327 -4.87 14.09 15.01
CA HIS A 327 -4.47 15.17 15.90
C HIS A 327 -4.07 16.40 15.08
N VAL A 328 -4.93 17.41 15.07
CA VAL A 328 -4.79 18.66 14.29
C VAL A 328 -3.40 19.30 14.43
N ALA A 329 -2.80 19.24 15.62
CA ALA A 329 -1.45 19.77 15.87
C ALA A 329 -0.36 19.08 15.02
N TRP A 330 -0.46 17.77 14.78
CA TRP A 330 0.52 17.04 13.97
C TRP A 330 0.39 17.40 12.49
N VAL A 331 -0.85 17.59 12.00
CA VAL A 331 -1.10 18.01 10.62
C VAL A 331 -0.50 19.40 10.38
N TRP A 332 -0.76 20.36 11.27
CA TRP A 332 -0.12 21.67 11.19
C TRP A 332 1.40 21.61 11.30
N GLY A 333 1.92 20.78 12.21
CA GLY A 333 3.36 20.57 12.34
C GLY A 333 4.00 20.05 11.05
N ALA A 334 3.37 19.08 10.39
CA ALA A 334 3.85 18.54 9.11
C ALA A 334 3.79 19.60 8.00
N VAL A 335 2.66 20.31 7.85
CA VAL A 335 2.48 21.34 6.82
C VAL A 335 3.47 22.49 7.00
N VAL A 336 3.58 23.03 8.22
CA VAL A 336 4.47 24.16 8.53
C VAL A 336 5.94 23.75 8.39
N SER A 337 6.34 22.60 8.95
CA SER A 337 7.73 22.11 8.82
C SER A 337 8.13 21.94 7.36
N THR A 338 7.25 21.36 6.54
CA THR A 338 7.51 21.14 5.11
C THR A 338 7.61 22.46 4.35
N MET A 339 6.68 23.39 4.56
CA MET A 339 6.65 24.67 3.84
C MET A 339 7.82 25.59 4.25
N VAL A 340 8.12 25.68 5.55
CA VAL A 340 9.27 26.45 6.05
C VAL A 340 10.57 25.83 5.54
N GLY A 341 10.71 24.50 5.62
CA GLY A 341 11.87 23.77 5.09
C GLY A 341 12.09 24.04 3.61
N PHE A 342 11.02 23.97 2.80
CA PHE A 342 11.06 24.26 1.37
C PHE A 342 11.55 25.68 1.07
N VAL A 343 11.00 26.69 1.74
CA VAL A 343 11.40 28.10 1.54
C VAL A 343 12.85 28.33 1.95
N LEU A 344 13.27 27.82 3.11
CA LEU A 344 14.65 27.94 3.59
C LEU A 344 15.64 27.25 2.64
N GLN A 345 15.32 26.03 2.19
CA GLN A 345 16.17 25.30 1.26
C GLN A 345 16.24 26.02 -0.10
N PHE A 346 15.13 26.51 -0.63
CA PHE A 346 15.10 27.25 -1.89
C PHE A 346 15.96 28.52 -1.85
N LEU A 347 15.79 29.33 -0.80
CA LEU A 347 16.58 30.54 -0.60
C LEU A 347 18.07 30.23 -0.38
N GLY A 348 18.38 29.17 0.36
CA GLY A 348 19.75 28.69 0.57
C GLY A 348 20.42 28.25 -0.73
N LEU A 349 19.73 27.40 -1.52
CA LEU A 349 20.21 26.94 -2.82
C LEU A 349 20.39 28.09 -3.81
N ARG A 350 19.53 29.11 -3.76
CA ARG A 350 19.65 30.31 -4.61
C ARG A 350 20.87 31.17 -4.25
N ALA A 351 21.25 31.18 -2.97
CA ALA A 351 22.43 31.88 -2.48
C ALA A 351 23.74 31.08 -2.72
N CYS A 352 23.65 29.75 -2.83
CA CYS A 352 24.78 28.89 -3.15
C CYS A 352 25.26 29.03 -4.60
N HIS A 353 26.46 28.51 -4.89
CA HIS A 353 26.94 28.33 -6.25
C HIS A 353 25.99 27.42 -7.03
N SER A 354 25.75 27.71 -8.32
CA SER A 354 24.73 27.02 -9.11
C SER A 354 25.00 25.52 -9.33
N SER A 355 26.25 25.09 -9.21
CA SER A 355 26.59 23.66 -9.20
C SER A 355 25.89 22.90 -8.08
N VAL A 356 25.61 23.54 -6.93
CA VAL A 356 24.87 22.95 -5.82
C VAL A 356 23.41 22.74 -6.19
N SER A 357 22.78 23.73 -6.84
CA SER A 357 21.42 23.60 -7.34
C SER A 357 21.33 22.46 -8.37
N VAL A 358 22.26 22.38 -9.32
CA VAL A 358 22.31 21.28 -10.30
C VAL A 358 22.50 19.92 -9.63
N ALA A 359 23.37 19.82 -8.63
CA ALA A 359 23.56 18.58 -7.88
C ALA A 359 22.28 18.15 -7.14
N GLN A 360 21.56 19.10 -6.51
CA GLN A 360 20.27 18.83 -5.86
C GLN A 360 19.23 18.33 -6.88
N LEU A 361 19.16 18.93 -8.07
CA LEU A 361 18.26 18.48 -9.14
C LEU A 361 18.59 17.06 -9.60
N GLY A 362 19.87 16.77 -9.85
CA GLY A 362 20.33 15.45 -10.21
C GLY A 362 19.95 14.41 -9.15
N ALA A 363 20.15 14.73 -7.87
CA ALA A 363 19.74 13.87 -6.76
C ALA A 363 18.23 13.61 -6.74
N MET A 364 17.40 14.64 -6.96
CA MET A 364 15.94 14.49 -7.04
C MET A 364 15.50 13.64 -8.22
N LEU A 365 16.15 13.78 -9.38
CA LEU A 365 15.85 12.97 -10.57
C LEU A 365 16.23 11.50 -10.35
N VAL A 366 17.44 11.24 -9.85
CA VAL A 366 17.89 9.88 -9.54
C VAL A 366 16.96 9.24 -8.52
N MET A 367 16.60 9.96 -7.46
CA MET A 367 15.69 9.43 -6.45
C MET A 367 14.27 9.19 -6.99
N SER A 368 13.79 10.04 -7.91
CA SER A 368 12.51 9.83 -8.59
C SER A 368 12.50 8.54 -9.42
N VAL A 369 13.59 8.25 -10.14
CA VAL A 369 13.75 6.99 -10.87
C VAL A 369 13.81 5.80 -9.91
N VAL A 370 14.54 5.91 -8.80
CA VAL A 370 14.61 4.85 -7.78
C VAL A 370 13.23 4.56 -7.19
N ARG A 371 12.46 5.59 -6.82
CA ARG A 371 11.08 5.44 -6.32
C ARG A 371 10.17 4.75 -7.34
N ALA A 372 10.27 5.12 -8.61
CA ALA A 372 9.50 4.47 -9.68
C ALA A 372 9.93 3.00 -9.89
N ALA A 373 11.24 2.73 -9.87
CA ALA A 373 11.80 1.40 -10.07
C ALA A 373 11.38 0.41 -8.97
N LEU A 374 11.28 0.86 -7.72
CA LEU A 374 10.79 0.05 -6.60
C LEU A 374 9.34 -0.43 -6.82
N ARG A 375 8.55 0.30 -7.61
CA ARG A 375 7.10 0.07 -7.81
C ARG A 375 6.72 -0.29 -9.24
N THR A 376 7.70 -0.70 -10.06
CA THR A 376 7.49 -1.06 -11.48
C THR A 376 6.89 -2.46 -11.65
N GLU A 377 7.12 -3.37 -10.69
CA GLU A 377 6.58 -4.73 -10.77
C GLU A 377 5.12 -4.79 -10.36
N ARG A 378 4.25 -4.68 -11.36
CA ARG A 378 2.81 -4.83 -11.24
C ARG A 378 2.31 -6.14 -11.84
N LEU A 379 1.10 -6.53 -11.46
CA LEU A 379 0.34 -7.63 -12.06
C LEU A 379 0.38 -7.51 -13.59
N ARG A 380 0.76 -8.58 -14.29
CA ARG A 380 0.74 -8.61 -15.75
C ARG A 380 -0.63 -9.08 -16.24
N LYS A 381 -0.98 -8.75 -17.47
CA LYS A 381 -2.23 -9.24 -18.09
C LYS A 381 -2.27 -10.78 -18.12
N GLU A 382 -1.13 -11.41 -18.39
CA GLU A 382 -0.90 -12.86 -18.40
C GLU A 382 -1.06 -13.54 -17.02
N ASP A 383 -0.95 -12.79 -15.92
CA ASP A 383 -1.16 -13.36 -14.58
C ASP A 383 -2.65 -13.55 -14.25
N ASN A 384 -3.56 -12.94 -15.01
CA ASN A 384 -4.99 -13.21 -14.92
C ASN A 384 -5.30 -14.49 -15.70
N ILE A 385 -5.85 -15.49 -15.00
CA ILE A 385 -6.16 -16.81 -15.58
C ILE A 385 -7.24 -16.71 -16.66
N MET A 386 -8.12 -15.70 -16.56
CA MET A 386 -9.21 -15.46 -17.51
C MET A 386 -8.85 -14.44 -18.59
N ALA A 387 -7.57 -14.06 -18.74
CA ALA A 387 -7.16 -13.02 -19.69
C ALA A 387 -7.31 -13.42 -21.17
N ASP A 388 -7.26 -14.71 -21.47
CA ASP A 388 -7.20 -15.21 -22.85
C ASP A 388 -8.53 -14.99 -23.59
N HIS A 389 -9.66 -15.24 -22.93
CA HIS A 389 -11.00 -15.14 -23.52
C HIS A 389 -11.99 -14.56 -22.49
N PRO A 390 -11.93 -13.26 -22.17
CA PRO A 390 -12.77 -12.65 -21.14
C PRO A 390 -14.28 -12.83 -21.42
N ASP A 391 -14.69 -12.74 -22.69
CA ASP A 391 -16.09 -12.94 -23.10
C ASP A 391 -16.59 -14.37 -22.87
N PHE A 392 -15.70 -15.36 -22.88
CA PHE A 392 -16.05 -16.77 -22.66
C PHE A 392 -16.32 -17.05 -21.18
N TYR A 393 -15.53 -16.44 -20.29
CA TYR A 393 -15.68 -16.63 -18.84
C TYR A 393 -16.81 -15.78 -18.24
N GLN A 394 -17.28 -14.79 -18.98
CA GLN A 394 -18.29 -13.85 -18.51
C GLN A 394 -19.57 -14.59 -18.08
N GLY A 395 -19.91 -14.48 -16.79
CA GLY A 395 -21.08 -15.14 -16.20
C GLY A 395 -20.88 -16.61 -15.82
N HIS A 396 -19.72 -17.19 -16.14
CA HIS A 396 -19.34 -18.57 -15.85
C HIS A 396 -18.09 -18.66 -14.95
N GLU A 397 -17.74 -17.57 -14.26
CA GLU A 397 -16.50 -17.50 -13.46
C GLU A 397 -16.53 -18.45 -12.26
N LEU A 398 -17.72 -18.62 -11.66
CA LEU A 398 -17.93 -19.56 -10.56
C LEU A 398 -17.98 -21.01 -11.04
N ASP A 399 -18.56 -21.26 -12.23
CA ASP A 399 -18.57 -22.59 -12.85
C ASP A 399 -17.13 -23.03 -13.16
N TRP A 400 -16.32 -22.12 -13.70
CA TRP A 400 -14.90 -22.33 -13.92
C TRP A 400 -14.17 -22.66 -12.62
N LEU A 401 -14.40 -21.87 -11.55
CA LEU A 401 -13.78 -22.14 -10.25
C LEU A 401 -14.18 -23.51 -9.72
N ALA A 402 -15.46 -23.89 -9.81
CA ALA A 402 -15.93 -25.18 -9.33
C ALA A 402 -15.23 -26.35 -10.06
N LEU A 403 -15.05 -26.25 -11.38
CA LEU A 403 -14.31 -27.23 -12.17
C LEU A 403 -12.82 -27.26 -11.79
N GLU A 404 -12.20 -26.10 -11.58
CA GLU A 404 -10.80 -25.99 -11.18
C GLU A 404 -10.54 -26.61 -9.80
N LEU A 405 -11.42 -26.36 -8.83
CA LEU A 405 -11.38 -26.99 -7.51
C LEU A 405 -11.59 -28.51 -7.63
N GLY A 406 -12.56 -28.94 -8.45
CA GLY A 406 -12.86 -30.35 -8.69
C GLY A 406 -11.69 -31.13 -9.31
N ASN A 407 -10.98 -30.53 -10.28
CA ASN A 407 -9.82 -31.15 -10.93
C ASN A 407 -8.61 -31.32 -9.98
N LYS A 408 -8.46 -30.43 -8.99
CA LYS A 408 -7.36 -30.48 -8.03
C LYS A 408 -7.65 -31.34 -6.80
N CYS A 409 -8.92 -31.51 -6.45
CA CYS A 409 -9.32 -32.43 -5.40
C CYS A 409 -9.17 -33.87 -5.90
N LYS A 410 -8.34 -34.68 -5.22
CA LYS A 410 -8.29 -36.13 -5.40
C LYS A 410 -9.55 -36.75 -4.78
N TRP A 411 -10.69 -36.65 -5.46
CA TRP A 411 -11.89 -37.35 -5.05
C TRP A 411 -11.68 -38.86 -5.24
N GLN A 412 -11.48 -39.59 -4.15
CA GLN A 412 -11.69 -41.03 -4.16
C GLN A 412 -13.20 -41.27 -4.14
N VAL A 413 -13.75 -41.66 -5.29
CA VAL A 413 -15.12 -42.16 -5.37
C VAL A 413 -15.16 -43.48 -4.62
N PHE A 414 -15.56 -43.46 -3.36
CA PHE A 414 -16.00 -44.68 -2.68
C PHE A 414 -17.38 -45.01 -3.24
N SER A 415 -17.45 -45.99 -4.14
CA SER A 415 -18.75 -46.58 -4.47
C SER A 415 -19.29 -47.20 -3.18
N SER A 416 -20.32 -46.61 -2.58
CA SER A 416 -21.11 -47.32 -1.60
C SER A 416 -21.64 -48.58 -2.30
N GLU A 417 -21.24 -49.75 -1.81
CA GLU A 417 -21.87 -51.00 -2.23
C GLU A 417 -23.38 -50.82 -2.18
N ILE A 418 -24.03 -51.14 -3.31
CA ILE A 418 -25.47 -51.07 -3.47
C ILE A 418 -26.07 -51.94 -2.36
N TYR A 419 -26.72 -51.30 -1.40
CA TYR A 419 -27.49 -51.99 -0.38
C TYR A 419 -28.65 -52.68 -1.10
N HIS A 420 -28.49 -53.97 -1.40
CA HIS A 420 -29.60 -54.82 -1.81
C HIS A 420 -30.47 -55.07 -0.58
N PRO A 421 -31.71 -54.55 -0.52
CA PRO A 421 -32.61 -54.93 0.57
C PRO A 421 -32.90 -56.43 0.44
N GLU A 422 -32.60 -57.19 1.50
CA GLU A 422 -33.01 -58.59 1.63
C GLU A 422 -34.53 -58.67 1.45
N GLN A 423 -34.95 -59.49 0.48
CA GLN A 423 -36.35 -59.84 0.28
C GLN A 423 -36.86 -60.56 1.54
N SER A 424 -37.82 -59.94 2.21
CA SER A 424 -38.63 -60.56 3.24
C SER A 424 -39.32 -61.81 2.69
N SER A 425 -38.95 -62.97 3.18
CA SER A 425 -39.65 -64.23 2.94
C SER A 425 -41.01 -64.21 3.64
N GLU A 426 -42.08 -64.16 2.85
CA GLU A 426 -43.43 -64.50 3.28
C GLU A 426 -43.46 -65.98 3.69
N GLY A 427 -43.43 -66.25 4.98
CA GLY A 427 -43.73 -67.56 5.57
C GLY A 427 -45.22 -67.68 5.80
N GLY A 428 -45.91 -68.35 4.87
CA GLY A 428 -47.34 -68.62 4.90
C GLY A 428 -47.79 -69.46 6.09
N ALA A 429 -49.02 -69.19 6.53
CA ALA A 429 -49.80 -70.02 7.42
C ALA A 429 -50.24 -71.31 6.71
N THR A 430 -49.96 -72.46 7.32
CA THR A 430 -50.85 -73.63 7.44
C THR A 430 -50.37 -74.48 8.59
#